data_AF-A0A182QUH7-F1
#
_entry.id   AF-A0A182QUH7-F1
#
_cell.length_a   1.000
_cell.length_b   1.000
_cell.length_c   1.000
_cell.angle_alpha   90.00
_cell.angle_beta   90.00
_cell.angle_gamma   90.00
#
_symmetry.space_group_name_H-M   'P 1'
#
loop_
_entity.id
_entity.type
_entity.pdbx_description
1 polymer ?
#
loop_
_entity_poly.entity_id
_entity_poly.type
_entity_poly.pdbx_seq_one_letter_code
_entity_poly.pdbx_strand_id
1 'polypeptide(L)'
;MAAADLLLDDLIISHGSSLESLHRYFPKSVLPAELGGELGPVQQFVDEWEQRLIDNRTYLIEEESLGVDESRRRTTNPFAEEKDPERSGSWSSIDGSRETHKKPKQTLQHNN
;
A
#
# COMPACT_ATOMS: atom_id res chain seq x y z
N MET A 1 -6.65 14.70 -0.04
CA MET A 1 -7.16 13.70 -1.00
C MET A 1 -6.55 13.97 -2.38
N ALA A 2 -5.21 13.95 -2.48
CA ALA A 2 -4.48 14.38 -3.69
C ALA A 2 -3.18 13.59 -3.99
N ALA A 3 -2.76 12.69 -3.10
CA ALA A 3 -1.54 11.90 -3.31
C ALA A 3 -1.80 10.52 -3.93
N ALA A 4 -3.00 9.95 -3.73
CA ALA A 4 -3.37 8.65 -4.30
C ALA A 4 -3.78 8.75 -5.78
N ASP A 5 -4.22 9.93 -6.23
CA ASP A 5 -4.67 10.17 -7.61
C ASP A 5 -3.49 10.29 -8.60
N LEU A 6 -2.30 10.65 -8.10
CA LEU A 6 -1.09 10.86 -8.90
C LEU A 6 -0.32 9.57 -9.23
N LEU A 7 -0.77 8.41 -8.76
CA LEU A 7 -0.09 7.12 -8.98
C LEU A 7 -0.83 6.20 -9.96
N LEU A 8 -2.04 6.55 -10.38
CA LEU A 8 -2.84 5.70 -11.26
C LEU A 8 -2.45 5.86 -12.74
N ASP A 9 -2.01 7.06 -13.14
CA ASP A 9 -1.73 7.40 -14.53
C ASP A 9 -0.54 6.62 -15.12
N ASP A 10 0.42 6.21 -14.28
CA ASP A 10 1.58 5.41 -14.72
C ASP A 10 1.30 3.89 -14.75
N LEU A 11 0.17 3.43 -14.19
CA LEU A 11 -0.17 2.01 -14.14
C LEU A 11 -0.79 1.50 -15.45
N ILE A 12 -1.60 2.33 -16.11
CA ILE A 12 -2.34 1.95 -17.32
C ILE A 12 -1.79 2.73 -18.51
N ILE A 13 -1.04 2.04 -19.38
CA ILE A 13 -0.44 2.63 -20.57
C ILE A 13 -1.23 2.17 -21.81
N SER A 14 -1.76 3.12 -22.58
CA SER A 14 -2.43 2.84 -23.86
C SER A 14 -1.46 2.96 -25.02
N HIS A 15 -1.29 1.87 -25.78
CA HIS A 15 -0.35 1.78 -26.90
C HIS A 15 -0.97 2.06 -28.28
N GLY A 16 -2.31 2.15 -28.36
CA GLY A 16 -3.03 2.38 -29.61
C GLY A 16 -2.77 1.27 -30.65
N SER A 17 -2.57 1.66 -31.91
CA SER A 17 -2.37 0.73 -33.03
C SER A 17 -0.91 0.37 -33.30
N SER A 18 0.06 0.94 -32.58
CA SER A 18 1.49 0.73 -32.81
C SER A 18 2.16 -0.06 -31.68
N LEU A 19 2.80 -1.17 -32.06
CA LEU A 19 3.59 -2.02 -31.16
C LEU A 19 4.95 -1.42 -30.80
N GLU A 20 5.44 -0.40 -31.51
CA GLU A 20 6.75 0.21 -31.20
C GLU A 20 6.79 0.78 -29.77
N SER A 21 5.66 1.35 -29.33
CA SER A 21 5.55 1.91 -27.99
C SER A 21 5.57 0.84 -26.90
N LEU A 22 5.08 -0.38 -27.19
CA LEU A 22 5.09 -1.54 -26.30
C LEU A 22 6.52 -2.07 -26.08
N HIS A 23 7.33 -2.08 -27.15
CA HIS A 23 8.71 -2.56 -27.10
C HIS A 23 9.67 -1.68 -26.26
N ARG A 24 9.22 -0.49 -25.84
CA ARG A 24 9.95 0.34 -24.86
C ARG A 24 9.88 -0.24 -23.45
N TYR A 25 8.84 -1.03 -23.15
CA TYR A 25 8.60 -1.63 -21.84
C TYR A 25 8.98 -3.12 -21.81
N PHE A 26 8.77 -3.82 -22.93
CA PHE A 26 9.03 -5.25 -23.03
C PHE A 26 9.97 -5.56 -24.20
N PRO A 27 11.10 -6.25 -23.96
CA PRO A 27 11.99 -6.66 -25.04
C PRO A 27 11.29 -7.66 -25.98
N LYS A 28 11.63 -7.62 -27.28
CA LYS A 28 11.04 -8.52 -28.28
C LYS A 28 11.25 -10.00 -27.97
N SER A 29 12.39 -10.33 -27.36
CA SER A 29 12.76 -11.68 -26.97
C SER A 29 11.85 -12.31 -25.92
N VAL A 30 10.96 -11.55 -25.27
CA VAL A 30 10.00 -12.06 -24.26
C VAL A 30 8.54 -11.93 -24.70
N LEU A 31 8.30 -11.50 -25.94
CA LEU A 31 6.95 -11.35 -26.48
C LEU A 31 6.65 -12.41 -27.52
N PRO A 32 5.39 -12.86 -27.63
CA PRO A 32 4.93 -13.69 -28.75
C PRO A 32 5.07 -12.99 -30.11
N ALA A 33 5.12 -13.79 -31.17
CA ALA A 33 5.33 -13.33 -32.55
C ALA A 33 4.24 -12.35 -33.03
N GLU A 34 2.98 -12.61 -32.69
CA GLU A 34 1.82 -11.78 -33.04
C GLU A 34 1.87 -10.39 -32.40
N LEU A 35 2.65 -10.23 -31.32
CA LEU A 35 2.91 -8.96 -30.64
C LEU A 35 4.27 -8.35 -31.03
N GLY A 36 4.86 -8.80 -32.14
CA GLY A 36 6.14 -8.28 -32.66
C GLY A 36 7.38 -8.82 -31.95
N GLY A 37 7.26 -9.93 -31.21
CA GLY A 37 8.35 -10.58 -30.50
C GLY A 37 8.90 -11.85 -31.15
N GLU A 38 9.68 -12.61 -30.39
CA GLU A 38 10.48 -13.76 -30.86
C GLU A 38 10.15 -15.09 -30.15
N LEU A 39 9.22 -15.10 -29.18
CA LEU A 39 8.92 -16.27 -28.34
C LEU A 39 8.06 -17.37 -29.00
N GLY A 40 7.66 -17.20 -30.26
CA GLY A 40 6.72 -18.10 -30.94
C GLY A 40 5.26 -17.64 -30.84
N PRO A 41 4.29 -18.47 -31.28
CA PRO A 41 2.90 -18.07 -31.42
C PRO A 41 2.19 -17.93 -30.06
N VAL A 42 1.27 -16.97 -29.94
CA VAL A 42 0.45 -16.75 -28.74
C VAL A 42 -0.26 -18.04 -28.28
N GLN A 43 -0.74 -18.85 -29.23
CA GLN A 43 -1.50 -20.06 -28.92
C GLN A 43 -0.73 -21.05 -28.03
N GLN A 44 0.59 -21.16 -28.23
CA GLN A 44 1.43 -22.03 -27.41
C GLN A 44 1.35 -21.66 -25.92
N PHE A 45 1.34 -20.36 -25.60
CA PHE A 45 1.24 -19.88 -24.23
C PHE A 45 -0.17 -20.05 -23.68
N VAL A 46 -1.20 -19.88 -24.51
CA VAL A 46 -2.59 -20.14 -24.11
C VAL A 46 -2.75 -21.60 -23.68
N ASP A 47 -2.31 -22.53 -24.51
CA ASP A 47 -2.41 -23.97 -24.25
C ASP A 47 -1.61 -24.35 -22.98
N GLU A 48 -0.41 -23.79 -22.80
CA GLU A 48 0.41 -24.02 -21.62
C GLU A 48 -0.27 -23.53 -20.33
N TRP A 49 -0.82 -22.31 -20.34
CA TRP A 49 -1.50 -21.75 -19.17
C TRP A 49 -2.82 -22.45 -18.87
N GLU A 50 -3.57 -22.87 -19.90
CA GLU A 50 -4.76 -23.70 -19.73
C GLU A 50 -4.42 -24.99 -18.98
N GLN A 51 -3.37 -25.70 -19.41
CA GLN A 51 -2.94 -26.92 -18.76
C GLN A 51 -2.49 -26.65 -17.31
N ARG A 52 -1.75 -25.57 -17.06
CA ARG A 52 -1.35 -25.17 -15.70
C ARG A 52 -2.56 -24.93 -14.80
N LEU A 53 -3.62 -24.30 -15.30
CA LEU A 53 -4.85 -24.08 -14.53
C LEU A 53 -5.56 -25.40 -14.20
N ILE A 54 -5.62 -26.33 -15.17
CA ILE A 54 -6.19 -27.67 -14.97
C ILE A 54 -5.39 -28.44 -13.91
N ASP A 55 -4.06 -28.42 -14.01
CA ASP A 55 -3.17 -29.13 -13.09
C ASP A 55 -3.27 -28.56 -11.66
N ASN A 56 -3.52 -27.25 -11.52
CA ASN A 56 -3.68 -26.57 -10.23
C ASN A 56 -5.14 -26.52 -9.75
N ARG A 57 -6.09 -27.20 -10.41
CA ARG A 57 -7.52 -27.16 -10.06
C ARG A 57 -7.79 -27.46 -8.59
N THR A 58 -7.13 -28.47 -8.03
CA THR A 58 -7.32 -28.86 -6.62
C THR A 58 -6.90 -27.73 -5.68
N TYR A 59 -5.72 -27.14 -5.92
CA TYR A 59 -5.24 -26.00 -5.15
C TYR A 59 -6.21 -24.81 -5.21
N LEU A 60 -6.75 -24.49 -6.39
CA LEU A 60 -7.69 -23.37 -6.57
C LEU A 60 -9.02 -23.60 -5.83
N ILE A 61 -9.51 -24.85 -5.79
CA ILE A 61 -10.72 -25.21 -5.03
C ILE A 61 -10.47 -25.14 -3.52
N GLU A 62 -9.30 -25.59 -3.08
CA GLU A 62 -8.91 -25.49 -1.67
C GLU A 62 -8.76 -24.02 -1.26
N GLU A 63 -8.13 -23.18 -2.09
CA GLU A 63 -8.01 -21.73 -1.86
C GLU A 63 -9.38 -21.05 -1.71
N GLU A 64 -10.37 -21.40 -2.54
CA GLU A 64 -11.74 -20.89 -2.41
C GLU A 64 -12.32 -21.16 -1.00
N SER A 65 -11.98 -22.30 -0.41
CA SER A 65 -12.44 -22.67 0.92
C SER A 65 -11.67 -21.97 2.05
N LEU A 66 -10.51 -21.39 1.75
CA LEU A 66 -9.66 -20.65 2.68
C LEU A 66 -10.06 -19.17 2.73
N GLY A 67 -11.30 -18.91 3.15
CA GLY A 67 -11.77 -17.56 3.49
C GLY A 67 -11.59 -17.26 4.98
N VAL A 68 -10.99 -16.10 5.32
CA VAL A 68 -11.08 -15.57 6.69
C VAL A 68 -12.38 -14.78 6.79
N ASP A 69 -13.24 -15.14 7.74
CA ASP A 69 -14.40 -14.33 8.10
C ASP A 69 -13.90 -12.98 8.63
N GLU A 70 -13.88 -11.97 7.76
CA GLU A 70 -13.33 -10.64 8.04
C GLU A 70 -14.08 -9.94 9.18
N SER A 71 -15.31 -10.36 9.50
CA SER A 71 -16.04 -9.88 10.68
C SER A 71 -15.38 -10.30 12.00
N ARG A 72 -14.56 -11.35 11.99
CA ARG A 72 -13.76 -11.82 13.12
C ARG A 72 -12.40 -11.15 13.20
N ARG A 73 -12.03 -10.34 12.21
CA ARG A 73 -10.79 -9.60 12.27
C ARG A 73 -10.90 -8.59 13.39
N ARG A 74 -10.05 -8.75 14.41
CA ARG A 74 -9.99 -7.81 15.54
C ARG A 74 -9.53 -6.45 15.00
N THR A 75 -10.45 -5.49 14.95
CA THR A 75 -10.17 -4.08 14.63
C THR A 75 -9.42 -3.38 15.76
N THR A 76 -9.44 -3.96 16.96
CA THR A 76 -8.74 -3.50 18.15
C THR A 76 -7.53 -4.38 18.42
N ASN A 77 -6.37 -3.74 18.62
CA ASN A 77 -5.14 -4.40 19.06
C ASN A 77 -5.37 -5.03 20.45
N PRO A 78 -5.25 -6.35 20.64
CA PRO A 78 -5.44 -6.99 21.95
C PRO A 78 -4.38 -6.56 22.97
N PHE A 79 -3.23 -6.02 22.54
CA PHE A 79 -2.23 -5.41 23.42
C PHE A 79 -2.58 -3.98 23.85
N ALA A 80 -3.60 -3.36 23.24
CA ALA A 80 -4.11 -2.06 23.69
C ALA A 80 -5.12 -2.20 24.85
N GLU A 81 -5.58 -3.43 25.13
CA GLU A 81 -6.61 -3.73 26.12
C GLU A 81 -6.07 -4.60 27.27
N GLU A 82 -4.76 -4.51 27.56
CA GLU A 82 -4.30 -4.77 28.91
C GLU A 82 -4.72 -3.58 29.77
N LYS A 83 -5.88 -3.71 30.41
CA LYS A 83 -6.27 -2.87 31.54
C LYS A 83 -5.28 -3.12 32.68
N ASP A 84 -4.15 -2.44 32.62
CA ASP A 84 -3.34 -2.20 33.81
C ASP A 84 -4.16 -1.27 34.73
N PRO A 85 -4.65 -1.75 35.90
CA PRO A 85 -5.41 -0.92 36.82
C PRO A 85 -4.59 0.24 37.40
N GLU A 86 -3.27 0.28 37.20
CA GLU A 86 -2.40 1.38 37.63
C GLU A 86 -2.22 2.47 36.55
N ARG A 87 -2.62 2.22 35.29
CA ARG A 87 -2.52 3.21 34.21
C ARG A 87 -3.75 4.12 34.11
N SER A 88 -4.45 4.37 35.22
CA SER A 88 -5.41 5.48 35.34
C SER A 88 -4.74 6.83 35.62
N GLY A 89 -3.44 6.95 35.34
CA GLY A 89 -2.71 8.22 35.31
C GLY A 89 -2.94 8.93 33.99
N SER A 90 -3.87 9.88 34.00
CA SER A 90 -4.11 10.88 32.96
C SER A 90 -2.80 11.37 32.30
N TRP A 91 -2.65 11.18 30.99
CA TRP A 91 -1.56 11.75 30.18
C TRP A 91 -1.78 13.24 29.82
N SER A 92 -2.49 13.99 30.67
CA SER A 92 -2.73 15.42 30.48
C SER A 92 -1.79 16.32 31.30
N SER A 93 -0.75 15.79 31.95
CA SER A 93 0.10 16.59 32.86
C SER A 93 1.62 16.40 32.67
N ILE A 94 2.10 16.24 31.43
CA ILE A 94 3.52 16.51 31.13
C ILE A 94 3.60 17.93 30.57
N ASP A 95 3.45 18.89 31.46
CA ASP A 95 4.12 20.18 31.39
C ASP A 95 4.73 20.46 32.76
N GLY A 96 5.95 20.99 32.77
CA GLY A 96 6.51 21.65 33.93
C GLY A 96 7.85 21.09 34.40
N SER A 97 8.92 21.31 33.64
CA SER A 97 10.21 21.76 34.18
C SER A 97 11.19 22.14 33.07
N ARG A 98 11.06 23.37 32.55
CA ARG A 98 12.21 24.11 32.01
C ARG A 98 12.26 25.47 32.71
N GLU A 99 13.30 25.65 33.51
CA GLU A 99 13.54 26.77 34.40
C GLU A 99 13.36 28.13 33.71
N THR A 100 12.56 29.02 34.30
CA THR A 100 12.51 30.43 33.93
C THR A 100 13.54 31.21 34.75
N HIS A 101 14.63 31.62 34.12
CA HIS A 101 15.53 32.63 34.67
C HIS A 101 14.76 33.97 34.83
N LYS A 102 14.60 34.42 36.06
CA LYS A 102 14.13 35.78 36.38
C LYS A 102 15.21 36.80 35.98
N LYS A 103 14.85 37.80 35.17
CA LYS A 103 15.54 39.10 35.12
C LYS A 103 14.58 40.24 35.52
N PRO A 104 15.12 41.32 36.11
CA PRO A 104 14.40 42.14 37.07
C PRO A 104 13.55 43.27 36.47
N LYS A 105 12.64 43.75 37.31
CA LYS A 105 11.66 44.82 37.10
C LYS A 105 12.34 46.13 36.69
N GLN A 106 11.91 46.71 35.57
CA GLN A 106 12.09 48.15 35.30
C GLN A 106 10.77 48.89 35.54
N THR A 107 10.93 50.02 36.22
CA THR A 107 9.92 50.91 36.79
C THR A 107 9.42 51.96 35.81
N LEU A 108 8.17 52.40 36.02
CA LEU A 108 7.59 53.72 35.76
C LEU A 108 7.73 54.31 34.33
N GLN A 109 6.61 54.67 33.69
CA GLN A 109 5.99 56.00 33.81
C GLN A 109 4.56 55.97 33.25
N HIS A 110 3.65 56.68 33.95
CA HIS A 110 2.42 57.23 33.39
C HIS A 110 2.76 58.12 32.19
N ASN A 111 1.84 58.25 31.23
CA ASN A 111 1.48 59.56 30.67
C ASN A 111 0.18 59.46 29.86
N ASN A 112 -0.82 60.13 30.44
CA ASN A 112 -1.92 60.92 29.87
C ASN A 112 -2.47 60.59 28.48
#